data_AF-A0A925U1S4-F1
#
_entry.id   AF-A0A925U1S4-F1
#
_cell.length_a   1.000
_cell.length_b   1.000
_cell.length_c   1.000
_cell.angle_alpha   90.00
_cell.angle_beta   90.00
_cell.angle_gamma   90.00
#
_symmetry.space_group_name_H-M   'P 1'
#
loop_
_entity.id
_entity.type
_entity.pdbx_description
1 polymer ?
#
loop_
_entity_poly.entity_id
_entity_poly.type
_entity_poly.pdbx_seq_one_letter_code
_entity_poly.pdbx_strand_id
1 'polypeptide(L)'
;YGWIRIDGTVTPVSITIKDYAYDATPDTEIAVADMESGTISTYYLDADEDTYGDAASFIEVEGDAPEGYVADNTDCDDSNAAVNPGATEICNTIDDDCNELIDEGLLNTYYADADEDTYGDDAASTAACDTPVGYVADNTDCDDSNAAINPGAIEITNSVDDDCDELIDENVAIQDISNTSATINIYPVPNKGNFTVTINCNNATTQEMLLEIYNTAGVRLYEHTFIPDALSTDKNLHTENYPAGAYILKLSAGDELLVKHFIIE
;
A
#
# COMPACT_ATOMS: atom_id res chain seq x y z
N TYR A 1 -73.54 -20.21 26.54
CA TYR A 1 -72.20 -20.67 26.94
C TYR A 1 -72.05 -22.11 26.47
N GLY A 2 -71.28 -22.34 25.41
CA GLY A 2 -70.97 -23.66 24.88
C GLY A 2 -69.47 -23.77 24.62
N TRP A 3 -68.94 -24.99 24.66
CA TRP A 3 -67.54 -25.28 24.36
C TRP A 3 -67.48 -25.94 22.98
N ILE A 4 -66.64 -25.43 22.08
CA ILE A 4 -66.30 -26.10 20.83
C ILE A 4 -64.99 -26.86 21.07
N ARG A 5 -64.93 -28.12 20.64
CA ARG A 5 -63.68 -28.87 20.54
C ARG A 5 -63.22 -28.82 19.08
N ILE A 6 -62.07 -28.22 18.86
CA ILE A 6 -61.31 -28.33 17.61
C ILE A 6 -60.18 -29.32 17.91
N ASP A 7 -59.92 -30.27 17.02
CA ASP A 7 -58.99 -31.37 17.25
C ASP A 7 -57.59 -30.88 17.64
N GLY A 8 -57.31 -30.93 18.95
CA GLY A 8 -55.96 -30.95 19.51
C GLY A 8 -55.41 -29.66 20.14
N THR A 9 -56.03 -28.49 19.97
CA THR A 9 -55.50 -27.26 20.61
C THR A 9 -56.62 -26.32 21.03
N VAL A 10 -56.64 -25.93 22.31
CA VAL A 10 -57.61 -24.97 22.87
C VAL A 10 -56.99 -23.58 22.77
N THR A 11 -57.37 -22.81 21.75
CA THR A 11 -57.09 -21.37 21.66
C THR A 11 -58.32 -20.58 22.11
N PRO A 12 -58.15 -19.48 22.88
CA PRO A 12 -59.27 -18.61 23.23
C PRO A 12 -59.73 -17.85 21.98
N VAL A 13 -60.96 -18.10 21.53
CA VAL A 13 -61.58 -17.39 20.40
C VAL A 13 -62.80 -16.59 20.86
N SER A 14 -62.92 -15.35 20.39
CA SER A 14 -64.10 -14.51 20.61
C SER A 14 -65.09 -14.70 19.45
N ILE A 15 -66.21 -15.37 19.70
CA ILE A 15 -67.23 -15.65 18.69
C ILE A 15 -68.32 -14.58 18.74
N THR A 16 -68.53 -13.86 17.63
CA THR A 16 -69.69 -12.97 17.45
C THR A 16 -70.66 -13.58 16.45
N ILE A 17 -71.83 -14.04 16.93
CA ILE A 17 -72.89 -14.58 16.06
C ILE A 17 -73.62 -13.38 15.42
N LYS A 18 -73.45 -13.18 14.11
CA LYS A 18 -74.04 -12.04 13.39
C LYS A 18 -75.44 -12.27 12.84
N ASP A 19 -75.89 -13.51 12.70
CA ASP A 19 -77.25 -13.82 12.28
C ASP A 19 -77.75 -15.12 12.92
N TYR A 20 -78.96 -15.08 13.48
CA TYR A 20 -79.65 -16.25 14.01
C TYR A 20 -81.00 -16.37 13.31
N ALA A 21 -81.08 -17.22 12.28
CA ALA A 21 -82.35 -17.66 11.74
C ALA A 21 -82.84 -18.83 12.61
N TYR A 22 -83.94 -18.63 13.35
CA TYR A 22 -84.61 -19.71 14.05
C TYR A 22 -85.37 -20.56 13.02
N ASP A 23 -84.77 -21.68 12.59
CA ASP A 23 -85.48 -22.73 11.87
C ASP A 23 -85.98 -23.78 12.87
N ALA A 24 -87.27 -24.09 12.81
CA ALA A 24 -87.98 -24.93 13.77
C ALA A 24 -87.99 -26.42 13.35
N THR A 25 -86.89 -26.92 12.78
CA THR A 25 -86.73 -28.35 12.46
C THR A 25 -85.54 -28.94 13.25
N PRO A 26 -85.63 -30.19 13.78
CA PRO A 26 -84.62 -30.69 14.72
C PRO A 26 -83.27 -31.09 14.11
N ASP A 27 -83.07 -30.93 12.79
CA ASP A 27 -81.88 -31.44 12.08
C ASP A 27 -81.15 -30.35 11.27
N THR A 28 -81.12 -29.11 11.76
CA THR A 28 -80.21 -28.11 11.19
C THR A 28 -78.81 -28.31 11.78
N GLU A 29 -77.95 -29.02 11.04
CA GLU A 29 -76.50 -28.80 11.13
C GLU A 29 -76.27 -27.30 11.03
N ILE A 30 -75.78 -26.70 12.12
CA ILE A 30 -75.27 -25.33 12.07
C ILE A 30 -74.03 -25.41 11.20
N ALA A 31 -74.17 -25.03 9.92
CA ALA A 31 -73.03 -24.70 9.09
C ALA A 31 -72.36 -23.50 9.75
N VAL A 32 -71.35 -23.78 10.57
CA VAL A 32 -70.33 -22.78 10.92
C VAL A 32 -69.73 -22.37 9.58
N ALA A 33 -70.13 -21.20 9.08
CA ALA A 33 -69.46 -20.55 7.97
C ALA A 33 -67.96 -20.55 8.29
N ASP A 34 -67.16 -20.94 7.30
CA ASP A 34 -65.70 -21.04 7.35
C ASP A 34 -65.13 -20.05 8.37
N MET A 35 -64.64 -20.58 9.49
CA MET A 35 -63.69 -19.83 10.31
C MET A 35 -62.40 -19.84 9.50
N GLU A 36 -62.26 -18.89 8.58
CA GLU A 36 -60.94 -18.59 8.03
C GLU A 36 -60.08 -18.18 9.21
N SER A 37 -59.22 -19.11 9.64
CA SER A 37 -58.13 -18.82 10.55
C SER A 37 -57.15 -17.96 9.78
N GLY A 38 -57.39 -16.65 9.74
CA GLY A 38 -56.42 -15.70 9.21
C GLY A 38 -55.14 -15.78 10.01
N THR A 39 -54.04 -16.06 9.32
CA THR A 39 -52.71 -15.99 9.92
C THR A 39 -52.41 -14.52 10.18
N ILE A 40 -52.14 -14.18 11.44
CA ILE A 40 -51.57 -12.89 11.80
C ILE A 40 -50.08 -12.93 11.43
N SER A 41 -49.69 -12.03 10.54
CA SER A 41 -48.30 -11.82 10.15
C SER A 41 -47.80 -10.50 10.74
N THR A 42 -46.51 -10.45 11.04
CA THR A 42 -45.81 -9.22 11.42
C THR A 42 -45.22 -8.57 10.18
N TYR A 43 -45.39 -7.26 10.04
CA TYR A 43 -44.78 -6.45 8.99
C TYR A 43 -44.09 -5.23 9.61
N TYR A 44 -43.04 -4.75 8.98
CA TYR A 44 -42.11 -3.72 9.46
C TYR A 44 -42.23 -2.49 8.58
N LEU A 45 -42.17 -1.31 9.18
CA LEU A 45 -42.24 -0.04 8.46
C LEU A 45 -41.05 0.02 7.49
N ASP A 46 -41.32 0.38 6.24
CA ASP A 46 -40.35 0.68 5.19
C ASP A 46 -40.53 2.17 4.86
N ALA A 47 -39.79 3.03 5.55
CA ALA A 47 -40.00 4.48 5.53
C ALA A 47 -39.22 5.19 4.41
N ASP A 48 -38.20 4.56 3.85
CA ASP A 48 -37.42 5.08 2.71
C ASP A 48 -37.71 4.39 1.36
N GLU A 49 -38.60 3.40 1.36
CA GLU A 49 -39.16 2.70 0.20
C GLU A 49 -38.14 1.79 -0.53
N ASP A 50 -37.25 1.12 0.20
CA ASP A 50 -36.18 0.27 -0.33
C ASP A 50 -36.43 -1.24 -0.25
N THR A 51 -37.59 -1.64 0.29
CA THR A 51 -38.08 -3.01 0.50
C THR A 51 -37.58 -3.76 1.74
N TYR A 52 -36.72 -3.14 2.54
CA TYR A 52 -36.33 -3.58 3.87
C TYR A 52 -37.05 -2.71 4.91
N GLY A 53 -37.17 -3.17 6.16
CA GLY A 53 -37.91 -2.42 7.16
C GLY A 53 -37.32 -2.49 8.56
N ASP A 54 -37.68 -1.52 9.40
CA ASP A 54 -37.16 -1.36 10.76
C ASP A 54 -37.77 -2.41 11.72
N ALA A 55 -36.91 -3.29 12.26
CA ALA A 55 -37.27 -4.29 13.26
C ALA A 55 -37.92 -3.71 14.53
N ALA A 56 -37.65 -2.45 14.88
CA ALA A 56 -38.24 -1.75 16.02
C ALA A 56 -39.63 -1.17 15.73
N SER A 57 -40.01 -1.04 14.46
CA SER A 57 -41.24 -0.39 14.00
C SER A 57 -42.13 -1.36 13.24
N PHE A 58 -42.92 -2.16 13.96
CA PHE A 58 -43.75 -3.21 13.36
C PHE A 58 -45.24 -3.10 13.68
N ILE A 59 -46.05 -3.72 12.83
CA ILE A 59 -47.48 -3.94 13.01
C ILE A 59 -47.81 -5.43 12.83
N GLU A 60 -48.91 -5.86 13.44
CA GLU A 60 -49.44 -7.21 13.27
C GLU A 60 -50.82 -7.11 12.62
N VAL A 61 -50.97 -7.70 11.44
CA VAL A 61 -52.23 -7.68 10.68
C VAL A 61 -52.58 -9.06 10.14
N GLU A 62 -53.87 -9.24 9.87
CA GLU A 62 -54.38 -10.41 9.15
C GLU A 62 -54.36 -10.11 7.65
N GLY A 63 -53.68 -10.98 6.86
CA GLY A 63 -53.58 -10.83 5.40
C GLY A 63 -52.25 -10.26 4.93
N ASP A 64 -52.28 -9.55 3.79
CA ASP A 64 -51.10 -9.01 3.10
C ASP A 64 -50.53 -7.75 3.80
N ALA A 65 -49.29 -7.40 3.44
CA ALA A 65 -48.61 -6.22 3.94
C ALA A 65 -49.38 -4.93 3.62
N PRO A 66 -49.61 -4.03 4.60
CA PRO A 66 -50.15 -2.70 4.34
C PRO A 66 -49.19 -1.82 3.54
N GLU A 67 -49.70 -0.74 2.93
CA GLU A 67 -48.87 0.24 2.21
C GLU A 67 -47.83 0.86 3.18
N GLY A 68 -46.57 0.88 2.75
CA GLY A 68 -45.43 1.34 3.56
C GLY A 68 -44.90 0.32 4.58
N TYR A 69 -45.28 -0.96 4.45
CA TYR A 69 -44.77 -2.02 5.31
C TYR A 69 -44.28 -3.23 4.49
N VAL A 70 -43.22 -3.89 4.96
CA VAL A 70 -42.61 -5.06 4.34
C VAL A 70 -42.43 -6.20 5.35
N ALA A 71 -42.22 -7.42 4.85
CA ALA A 71 -42.04 -8.60 5.70
C ALA A 71 -40.60 -8.76 6.20
N ASP A 72 -39.64 -8.18 5.47
CA ASP A 72 -38.24 -8.16 5.85
C ASP A 72 -38.00 -7.12 6.95
N ASN A 73 -37.12 -7.43 7.89
CA ASN A 73 -36.84 -6.59 9.06
C ASN A 73 -35.34 -6.35 9.27
N THR A 74 -34.57 -6.50 8.19
CA THR A 74 -33.11 -6.50 8.23
C THR A 74 -32.49 -5.15 7.91
N ASP A 75 -33.31 -4.10 7.78
CA ASP A 75 -32.84 -2.74 7.56
C ASP A 75 -32.13 -2.18 8.80
N CYS A 76 -30.97 -1.58 8.61
CA CYS A 76 -30.20 -0.91 9.64
C CYS A 76 -30.35 0.63 9.64
N ASP A 77 -30.87 1.25 8.56
CA ASP A 77 -31.20 2.68 8.49
C ASP A 77 -32.42 2.96 7.58
N ASP A 78 -33.61 2.76 8.14
CA ASP A 78 -34.95 3.00 7.54
C ASP A 78 -35.24 4.49 7.20
N SER A 79 -34.21 5.33 7.17
CA SER A 79 -34.27 6.70 6.69
C SER A 79 -33.46 6.94 5.42
N ASN A 80 -32.76 5.92 4.93
CA ASN A 80 -31.82 5.99 3.82
C ASN A 80 -31.78 4.71 2.97
N ALA A 81 -32.54 4.73 1.87
CA ALA A 81 -32.67 3.63 0.90
C ALA A 81 -31.37 3.12 0.23
N ALA A 82 -30.23 3.74 0.54
CA ALA A 82 -28.91 3.28 0.11
C ALA A 82 -28.21 2.39 1.15
N VAL A 83 -28.77 2.26 2.36
CA VAL A 83 -28.21 1.51 3.50
C VAL A 83 -29.19 0.40 3.85
N ASN A 84 -28.97 -0.79 3.29
CA ASN A 84 -29.80 -1.96 3.48
C ASN A 84 -29.05 -3.23 3.07
N PRO A 85 -29.52 -4.43 3.45
CA PRO A 85 -28.85 -5.70 3.13
C PRO A 85 -28.64 -6.04 1.67
N GLY A 86 -29.27 -5.31 0.74
CA GLY A 86 -29.07 -5.44 -0.70
C GLY A 86 -28.13 -4.40 -1.30
N ALA A 87 -27.66 -3.44 -0.51
CA ALA A 87 -26.79 -2.37 -0.95
C ALA A 87 -25.40 -2.90 -1.33
N THR A 88 -24.68 -2.08 -2.10
CA THR A 88 -23.27 -2.33 -2.40
C THR A 88 -22.47 -1.33 -1.60
N GLU A 89 -21.48 -1.82 -0.84
CA GLU A 89 -20.54 -1.00 -0.11
C GLU A 89 -19.98 0.14 -0.98
N ILE A 90 -19.97 1.33 -0.40
CA ILE A 90 -19.31 2.52 -0.93
C ILE A 90 -18.42 3.05 0.18
N CYS A 91 -17.18 3.41 -0.13
CA CYS A 91 -16.32 3.99 0.89
C CYS A 91 -16.86 5.32 1.42
N ASN A 92 -17.56 5.27 2.56
CA ASN A 92 -18.24 6.40 3.17
C ASN A 92 -18.28 6.30 4.70
N THR A 93 -17.62 5.30 5.29
CA THR A 93 -17.56 5.00 6.73
C THR A 93 -18.89 4.53 7.34
N ILE A 94 -19.84 4.14 6.49
CA ILE A 94 -21.13 3.54 6.83
C ILE A 94 -21.05 2.06 6.41
N ASP A 95 -21.72 1.20 7.16
CA ASP A 95 -22.02 -0.17 6.78
C ASP A 95 -23.25 -0.11 5.87
N ASP A 96 -23.03 -0.03 4.55
CA ASP A 96 -24.12 0.20 3.60
C ASP A 96 -24.95 -1.07 3.44
N ASP A 97 -24.35 -2.26 3.52
CA ASP A 97 -25.02 -3.55 3.34
C ASP A 97 -25.51 -4.22 4.65
N CYS A 98 -25.47 -3.48 5.77
CA CYS A 98 -25.92 -3.90 7.09
C CYS A 98 -25.32 -5.24 7.57
N ASN A 99 -24.07 -5.55 7.21
CA ASN A 99 -23.40 -6.81 7.54
C ASN A 99 -22.50 -6.75 8.79
N GLU A 100 -22.52 -5.61 9.50
CA GLU A 100 -21.67 -5.24 10.64
C GLU A 100 -20.19 -4.97 10.31
N LEU A 101 -19.84 -4.89 9.03
CA LEU A 101 -18.53 -4.48 8.53
C LEU A 101 -18.70 -3.14 7.80
N ILE A 102 -17.68 -2.30 7.89
CA ILE A 102 -17.71 -0.97 7.27
C ILE A 102 -16.74 -0.98 6.10
N ASP A 103 -17.22 -0.58 4.92
CA ASP A 103 -16.46 -0.41 3.69
C ASP A 103 -15.68 -1.67 3.25
N GLU A 104 -16.16 -2.88 3.58
CA GLU A 104 -15.37 -4.09 3.34
C GLU A 104 -15.17 -4.38 1.84
N GLY A 105 -14.00 -4.93 1.52
CA GLY A 105 -13.60 -5.13 0.13
C GLY A 105 -13.20 -3.84 -0.62
N LEU A 106 -13.35 -2.67 0.00
CA LEU A 106 -12.88 -1.38 -0.53
C LEU A 106 -11.63 -0.83 0.19
N LEU A 107 -11.34 -1.32 1.39
CA LEU A 107 -10.18 -0.89 2.17
C LEU A 107 -8.87 -1.40 1.57
N ASN A 108 -7.91 -0.48 1.42
CA ASN A 108 -6.51 -0.76 1.16
C ASN A 108 -5.71 -0.68 2.47
N THR A 109 -4.60 -1.41 2.52
CA THR A 109 -3.62 -1.27 3.61
C THR A 109 -2.65 -0.17 3.26
N TYR A 110 -2.44 0.76 4.19
CA TYR A 110 -1.42 1.79 4.14
C TYR A 110 -0.49 1.68 5.35
N TYR A 111 0.74 2.15 5.22
CA TYR A 111 1.83 2.02 6.18
C TYR A 111 2.29 3.41 6.61
N ALA A 112 2.59 3.60 7.89
CA ALA A 112 3.04 4.90 8.40
C ALA A 112 4.35 5.29 7.71
N ASP A 113 4.46 6.57 7.35
CA ASP A 113 5.65 7.21 6.76
C ASP A 113 6.01 8.37 7.69
N ALA A 114 6.80 8.08 8.73
CA ALA A 114 7.04 8.99 9.84
C ALA A 114 8.17 9.98 9.58
N ASP A 115 9.05 9.70 8.62
CA ASP A 115 10.14 10.59 8.19
C ASP A 115 9.90 11.30 6.85
N GLU A 116 8.77 11.04 6.20
CA GLU A 116 8.23 11.68 5.00
C GLU A 116 9.04 11.41 3.72
N ASP A 117 9.56 10.18 3.56
CA ASP A 117 10.39 9.78 2.42
C ASP A 117 9.68 8.94 1.34
N THR A 118 8.39 8.68 1.54
CA THR A 118 7.46 7.92 0.69
C THR A 118 7.50 6.39 0.78
N TYR A 119 8.34 5.85 1.65
CA TYR A 119 8.32 4.46 2.08
C TYR A 119 7.69 4.37 3.48
N GLY A 120 7.17 3.21 3.85
CA GLY A 120 6.48 3.08 5.13
C GLY A 120 6.84 1.82 5.91
N ASP A 121 6.61 1.89 7.23
CA ASP A 121 6.89 0.82 8.19
C ASP A 121 5.88 -0.34 8.08
N ASP A 122 6.36 -1.54 7.75
CA ASP A 122 5.55 -2.75 7.63
C ASP A 122 4.86 -3.16 8.94
N ALA A 123 5.39 -2.72 10.10
CA ALA A 123 4.86 -2.99 11.42
C ALA A 123 3.77 -1.98 11.84
N ALA A 124 3.64 -0.85 11.13
CA ALA A 124 2.72 0.23 11.46
C ALA A 124 1.71 0.49 10.32
N SER A 125 0.72 -0.39 10.18
CA SER A 125 -0.30 -0.29 9.13
C SER A 125 -1.69 0.13 9.61
N THR A 126 -2.49 0.67 8.68
CA THR A 126 -3.90 0.99 8.85
C THR A 126 -4.69 0.63 7.59
N ALA A 127 -5.97 0.31 7.76
CA ALA A 127 -6.88 0.07 6.65
C ALA A 127 -7.70 1.34 6.38
N ALA A 128 -7.73 1.81 5.13
CA ALA A 128 -8.50 2.95 4.69
C ALA A 128 -8.80 2.84 3.19
N CYS A 129 -9.79 3.57 2.69
CA CYS A 129 -10.08 3.56 1.26
C CYS A 129 -9.11 4.44 0.46
N ASP A 130 -8.78 5.60 1.03
CA ASP A 130 -7.82 6.55 0.51
C ASP A 130 -6.62 6.63 1.44
N THR A 131 -5.46 6.99 0.88
CA THR A 131 -4.21 7.14 1.62
C THR A 131 -4.35 8.17 2.75
N PRO A 132 -4.24 7.75 4.03
CA PRO A 132 -4.28 8.67 5.15
C PRO A 132 -3.08 9.62 5.16
N VAL A 133 -3.23 10.77 5.82
CA VAL A 133 -2.10 11.70 6.00
C VAL A 133 -1.02 11.05 6.87
N GLY A 134 0.24 11.08 6.42
CA GLY A 134 1.37 10.43 7.09
C GLY A 134 1.44 8.93 6.86
N TYR A 135 0.78 8.43 5.82
CA TYR A 135 0.83 7.03 5.41
C TYR A 135 1.07 6.92 3.90
N VAL A 136 1.63 5.79 3.47
CA VAL A 136 1.89 5.44 2.07
C VAL A 136 1.48 4.00 1.78
N ALA A 137 1.40 3.63 0.51
CA ALA A 137 1.04 2.26 0.10
C ALA A 137 2.25 1.31 0.09
N ASP A 138 3.46 1.87 0.02
CA ASP A 138 4.69 1.10 0.07
C ASP A 138 5.05 0.75 1.52
N ASN A 139 5.62 -0.42 1.74
CA ASN A 139 5.89 -0.97 3.06
C ASN A 139 7.33 -1.46 3.23
N THR A 140 8.21 -0.96 2.38
CA THR A 140 9.57 -1.47 2.24
C THR A 140 10.60 -0.65 3.00
N ASP A 141 10.17 0.27 3.87
CA ASP A 141 11.10 1.06 4.68
C ASP A 141 11.75 0.19 5.77
N CYS A 142 13.08 0.23 5.86
CA CYS A 142 13.84 -0.46 6.89
C CYS A 142 14.19 0.43 8.11
N ASP A 143 14.05 1.76 8.02
CA ASP A 143 14.17 2.70 9.14
C ASP A 143 13.28 3.95 8.94
N ASP A 144 11.98 3.81 9.25
CA ASP A 144 10.93 4.86 9.24
C ASP A 144 11.18 6.06 10.18
N SER A 145 12.37 6.14 10.79
CA SER A 145 12.82 7.28 11.57
C SER A 145 13.88 8.13 10.85
N ASN A 146 14.31 7.73 9.66
CA ASN A 146 15.40 8.32 8.92
C ASN A 146 15.24 8.21 7.40
N ALA A 147 14.73 9.30 6.80
CA ALA A 147 14.49 9.48 5.36
C ALA A 147 15.69 9.29 4.41
N ALA A 148 16.88 9.00 4.95
CA ALA A 148 18.07 8.64 4.19
C ALA A 148 18.29 7.12 4.08
N ILE A 149 17.49 6.31 4.78
CA ILE A 149 17.55 4.85 4.81
C ILE A 149 16.22 4.32 4.28
N ASN A 150 16.18 3.98 3.00
CA ASN A 150 15.00 3.47 2.31
C ASN A 150 15.40 2.85 0.97
N PRO A 151 14.53 2.04 0.32
CA PRO A 151 14.87 1.38 -0.95
C PRO A 151 15.23 2.27 -2.14
N GLY A 152 14.97 3.58 -2.05
CA GLY A 152 15.36 4.56 -3.04
C GLY A 152 16.68 5.30 -2.72
N ALA A 153 17.27 5.05 -1.54
CA ALA A 153 18.48 5.69 -1.09
C ALA A 153 19.70 5.24 -1.89
N ILE A 154 20.78 6.01 -1.76
CA ILE A 154 22.07 5.68 -2.36
C ILE A 154 22.99 5.29 -1.23
N GLU A 155 23.57 4.10 -1.32
CA GLU A 155 24.61 3.62 -0.43
C GLU A 155 25.76 4.63 -0.25
N ILE A 156 26.10 4.90 1.01
CA ILE A 156 27.29 5.64 1.40
C ILE A 156 28.10 4.82 2.40
N THR A 157 29.41 5.08 2.50
CA THR A 157 30.29 4.31 3.39
C THR A 157 30.09 4.71 4.86
N ASN A 158 29.02 4.22 5.48
CA ASN A 158 28.62 4.50 6.86
C ASN A 158 28.38 3.22 7.69
N SER A 159 28.53 2.02 7.11
CA SER A 159 28.24 0.72 7.73
C SER A 159 26.77 0.51 8.12
N VAL A 160 25.88 1.20 7.42
CA VAL A 160 24.43 1.03 7.42
C VAL A 160 24.06 0.52 6.02
N ASP A 161 22.97 -0.25 5.95
CA ASP A 161 22.29 -0.60 4.71
C ASP A 161 21.33 0.57 4.45
N ASP A 162 21.76 1.53 3.62
CA ASP A 162 20.98 2.74 3.34
C ASP A 162 19.85 2.41 2.35
N ASP A 163 20.05 1.48 1.41
CA ASP A 163 19.06 1.13 0.37
C ASP A 163 18.18 -0.10 0.66
N CYS A 164 18.22 -0.60 1.89
CA CYS A 164 17.40 -1.70 2.40
C CYS A 164 17.46 -2.98 1.55
N ASP A 165 18.60 -3.26 0.89
CA ASP A 165 18.77 -4.43 0.01
C ASP A 165 19.39 -5.66 0.72
N GLU A 166 19.58 -5.56 2.05
CA GLU A 166 20.26 -6.51 2.93
C GLU A 166 21.79 -6.59 2.74
N LEU A 167 22.38 -5.71 1.93
CA LEU A 167 23.82 -5.52 1.78
C LEU A 167 24.23 -4.23 2.49
N ILE A 168 25.52 -4.11 2.79
CA ILE A 168 26.04 -2.94 3.52
C ILE A 168 27.19 -2.37 2.70
N ASP A 169 27.12 -1.07 2.43
CA ASP A 169 28.12 -0.29 1.72
C ASP A 169 28.47 -0.89 0.33
N GLU A 170 27.53 -1.56 -0.35
CA GLU A 170 27.75 -2.08 -1.69
C GLU A 170 27.62 -0.97 -2.74
N ASN A 171 28.20 -1.18 -3.93
CA ASN A 171 28.23 -0.17 -4.99
C ASN A 171 28.87 1.21 -4.65
N VAL A 172 29.38 1.44 -3.44
CA VAL A 172 30.17 2.63 -3.03
C VAL A 172 31.61 2.60 -3.58
N ALA A 173 31.84 1.86 -4.65
CA ALA A 173 33.08 1.93 -5.41
C ALA A 173 32.86 2.89 -6.59
N ILE A 174 33.62 3.99 -6.62
CA ILE A 174 33.91 4.65 -7.90
C ILE A 174 34.51 3.56 -8.79
N GLN A 175 33.68 3.03 -9.71
CA GLN A 175 34.04 1.92 -10.57
C GLN A 175 35.28 2.33 -11.36
N ASP A 176 36.36 1.58 -11.20
CA ASP A 176 37.51 1.67 -12.07
C ASP A 176 37.07 1.21 -13.47
N ILE A 177 36.65 2.14 -14.32
CA ILE A 177 36.35 1.84 -15.72
C ILE A 177 37.70 1.61 -16.40
N SER A 178 37.90 0.46 -17.03
CA SER A 178 39.02 0.24 -17.94
C SER A 178 38.56 -0.55 -19.16
N ASN A 179 38.49 0.13 -20.31
CA ASN A 179 38.44 -0.52 -21.62
C ASN A 179 39.79 -0.39 -22.36
N THR A 180 40.85 -0.03 -21.62
CA THR A 180 42.17 0.26 -22.19
C THR A 180 43.06 -0.97 -22.19
N SER A 181 44.06 -0.97 -23.07
CA SER A 181 45.20 -1.89 -22.99
C SER A 181 46.26 -1.44 -21.96
N ALA A 182 45.93 -0.52 -21.05
CA ALA A 182 46.84 0.00 -20.03
C ALA A 182 46.31 -0.26 -18.62
N THR A 183 47.20 -0.25 -17.64
CA THR A 183 46.85 -0.29 -16.22
C THR A 183 47.52 0.86 -15.49
N ILE A 184 46.87 1.37 -14.45
CA ILE A 184 47.39 2.47 -13.62
C ILE A 184 47.54 1.97 -12.19
N ASN A 185 48.76 2.14 -11.67
CA ASN A 185 49.05 1.97 -10.26
C ASN A 185 49.41 3.31 -9.65
N ILE A 186 48.82 3.61 -8.50
CA ILE A 186 49.12 4.81 -7.73
C ILE A 186 49.81 4.34 -6.45
N TYR A 187 50.97 4.89 -6.12
CA TYR A 187 51.68 4.54 -4.89
C TYR A 187 52.43 5.74 -4.29
N PRO A 188 52.40 5.93 -2.96
CA PRO A 188 51.55 5.22 -2.00
C PRO A 188 50.07 5.62 -2.11
N VAL A 189 49.18 4.78 -1.59
CA VAL A 189 47.77 5.12 -1.30
C VAL A 189 47.45 4.56 0.09
N PRO A 190 46.97 5.36 1.05
CA PRO A 190 46.81 6.83 1.01
C PRO A 190 48.13 7.58 0.83
N ASN A 191 48.11 8.78 0.25
CA ASN A 191 49.31 9.64 0.10
C ASN A 191 49.15 10.99 0.78
N LYS A 192 50.27 11.61 1.15
CA LYS A 192 50.33 12.95 1.76
C LYS A 192 50.61 14.04 0.73
N GLY A 193 49.97 13.94 -0.44
CA GLY A 193 50.18 14.85 -1.56
C GLY A 193 51.39 14.53 -2.43
N ASN A 194 52.15 13.46 -2.16
CA ASN A 194 53.25 12.98 -2.99
C ASN A 194 53.02 11.52 -3.37
N PHE A 195 52.84 11.26 -4.66
CA PHE A 195 52.59 9.92 -5.19
C PHE A 195 53.17 9.74 -6.59
N THR A 196 53.42 8.49 -6.93
CA THR A 196 53.82 8.06 -8.27
C THR A 196 52.61 7.43 -8.94
N VAL A 197 52.33 7.89 -10.16
CA VAL A 197 51.40 7.24 -11.09
C VAL A 197 52.23 6.42 -12.06
N THR A 198 52.16 5.10 -11.95
CA THR A 198 52.78 4.15 -12.88
C THR A 198 51.73 3.72 -13.90
N ILE A 199 52.01 3.99 -15.17
CA ILE A 199 51.14 3.64 -16.29
C ILE A 199 51.81 2.51 -17.06
N ASN A 200 51.29 1.29 -16.96
CA ASN A 200 51.81 0.14 -17.68
C ASN A 200 50.96 -0.10 -18.92
N CYS A 201 51.58 -0.06 -20.10
CA CYS A 201 50.92 -0.32 -21.38
C CYS A 201 51.20 -1.76 -21.79
N ASN A 202 50.16 -2.53 -22.13
CA ASN A 202 50.31 -3.92 -22.56
C ASN A 202 51.08 -4.04 -23.88
N ASN A 203 51.04 -3.01 -24.73
CA ASN A 203 51.77 -2.91 -25.99
C ASN A 203 52.40 -1.53 -26.16
N ALA A 204 53.55 -1.44 -26.83
CA ALA A 204 54.11 -0.16 -27.24
C ALA A 204 53.14 0.52 -28.22
N THR A 205 52.73 1.75 -27.92
CA THR A 205 51.80 2.53 -28.74
C THR A 205 52.43 3.86 -29.13
N THR A 206 52.15 4.33 -30.34
CA THR A 206 52.49 5.70 -30.78
C THR A 206 51.35 6.68 -30.54
N GLN A 207 50.28 6.21 -29.90
CA GLN A 207 49.11 7.01 -29.59
C GLN A 207 49.41 7.97 -28.44
N GLU A 208 48.90 9.17 -28.57
CA GLU A 208 48.97 10.18 -27.53
C GLU A 208 47.94 9.88 -26.44
N MET A 209 48.40 9.89 -25.18
CA MET A 209 47.58 9.66 -24.00
C MET A 209 47.46 10.94 -23.18
N LEU A 210 46.26 11.20 -22.66
CA LEU A 210 45.93 12.35 -21.84
C LEU A 210 45.63 11.87 -20.41
N LEU A 211 46.49 12.27 -19.47
CA LEU A 211 46.33 12.06 -18.03
C LEU A 211 45.77 13.30 -17.37
N GLU A 212 44.67 13.14 -16.65
CA GLU A 212 43.95 14.21 -15.96
C GLU A 212 43.69 13.83 -14.50
N ILE A 213 43.66 14.84 -13.60
CA ILE A 213 43.19 14.67 -12.22
C ILE A 213 42.08 15.69 -11.95
N TYR A 214 40.99 15.22 -11.35
CA TYR A 214 39.85 16.03 -10.94
C TYR A 214 39.61 15.90 -9.43
N ASN A 215 39.11 16.96 -8.81
CA ASN A 215 38.50 16.84 -7.48
C ASN A 215 37.05 16.32 -7.58
N THR A 216 36.43 16.02 -6.45
CA THR A 216 35.03 15.55 -6.39
C THR A 216 34.00 16.58 -6.87
N ALA A 217 34.35 17.86 -6.96
CA ALA A 217 33.52 18.91 -7.56
C ALA A 217 33.65 18.98 -9.09
N GLY A 218 34.40 18.07 -9.72
CA GLY A 218 34.61 18.03 -11.17
C GLY A 218 35.60 19.07 -11.70
N VAL A 219 36.34 19.76 -10.83
CA VAL A 219 37.37 20.72 -11.24
C VAL A 219 38.64 19.97 -11.61
N ARG A 220 39.13 20.20 -12.84
CA ARG A 220 40.40 19.64 -13.32
C ARG A 220 41.59 20.37 -12.68
N LEU A 221 42.41 19.63 -11.95
CA LEU A 221 43.58 20.14 -11.23
C LEU A 221 44.89 19.84 -11.94
N TYR A 222 44.95 18.73 -12.68
CA TYR A 222 46.14 18.31 -13.42
C TYR A 222 45.75 17.87 -14.83
N GLU A 223 46.62 18.17 -15.79
CA GLU A 223 46.49 17.74 -17.17
C GLU A 223 47.90 17.55 -17.76
N HIS A 224 48.15 16.39 -18.34
CA HIS A 224 49.41 16.12 -19.04
C HIS A 224 49.20 15.14 -20.17
N THR A 225 49.70 15.54 -21.34
CA THR A 225 49.68 14.74 -22.54
C THR A 225 51.06 14.15 -22.81
N PHE A 226 51.12 12.86 -23.12
CA PHE A 226 52.37 12.17 -23.39
C PHE A 226 52.18 11.00 -24.36
N ILE A 227 53.26 10.60 -25.02
CA ILE A 227 53.32 9.36 -25.80
C ILE A 227 54.17 8.39 -24.97
N PRO A 228 53.68 7.19 -24.63
CA PRO A 228 54.45 6.23 -23.84
C PRO A 228 55.64 5.76 -24.68
N ASP A 229 56.84 6.02 -24.15
CA ASP A 229 58.13 5.68 -24.76
C ASP A 229 58.60 4.26 -24.42
N ALA A 230 57.91 3.60 -23.48
CA ALA A 230 58.17 2.24 -23.02
C ALA A 230 56.87 1.51 -22.63
N LEU A 231 56.95 0.20 -22.37
CA LEU A 231 55.85 -0.63 -21.85
C LEU A 231 55.37 -0.19 -20.44
N SER A 232 56.11 0.72 -19.80
CA SER A 232 55.75 1.33 -18.53
C SER A 232 56.33 2.74 -18.47
N THR A 233 55.52 3.72 -18.07
CA THR A 233 55.96 5.11 -17.84
C THR A 233 55.53 5.53 -16.44
N ASP A 234 56.50 5.94 -15.63
CA ASP A 234 56.25 6.53 -14.31
C ASP A 234 56.13 8.05 -14.41
N LYS A 235 55.08 8.59 -13.80
CA LYS A 235 54.91 10.03 -13.59
C LYS A 235 54.84 10.30 -12.10
N ASN A 236 55.90 10.91 -11.59
CA ASN A 236 55.91 11.44 -10.22
C ASN A 236 55.09 12.72 -10.20
N LEU A 237 54.02 12.73 -9.41
CA LEU A 237 53.15 13.88 -9.25
C LEU A 237 53.30 14.43 -7.83
N HIS A 238 53.55 15.73 -7.77
CA HIS A 238 53.64 16.49 -6.53
C HIS A 238 52.39 17.35 -6.44
N THR A 239 51.51 16.97 -5.52
CA THR A 239 50.20 17.55 -5.28
C THR A 239 50.10 18.12 -3.87
N GLU A 240 51.23 18.56 -3.29
CA GLU A 240 51.32 19.09 -1.91
C GLU A 240 50.40 20.30 -1.65
N ASN A 241 49.85 20.92 -2.71
CA ASN A 241 48.88 22.01 -2.62
C ASN A 241 47.42 21.56 -2.77
N TYR A 242 47.16 20.26 -2.96
CA TYR A 242 45.81 19.72 -3.07
C TYR A 242 45.28 19.45 -1.66
N PRO A 243 44.08 19.94 -1.29
CA PRO A 243 43.49 19.63 0.01
C PRO A 243 43.34 18.13 0.24
N ALA A 244 43.30 17.71 1.50
CA ALA A 244 42.92 16.34 1.84
C ALA A 244 41.52 16.03 1.29
N GLY A 245 41.33 14.84 0.72
CA GLY A 245 40.08 14.44 0.09
C GLY A 245 40.23 13.37 -0.99
N ALA A 246 39.10 13.01 -1.60
CA ALA A 246 39.05 12.08 -2.72
C ALA A 246 39.30 12.79 -4.06
N TYR A 247 39.97 12.08 -4.97
CA TYR A 247 40.33 12.56 -6.29
C TYR A 247 40.10 11.49 -7.35
N ILE A 248 39.84 11.94 -8.57
CA ILE A 248 39.64 11.09 -9.74
C ILE A 248 40.82 11.29 -10.68
N LEU A 249 41.50 10.20 -11.02
CA LEU A 249 42.51 10.14 -12.06
C LEU A 249 41.89 9.53 -13.32
N LYS A 250 42.05 10.21 -14.45
CA LYS A 250 41.52 9.81 -15.74
C LYS A 250 42.64 9.72 -16.77
N LEU A 251 42.75 8.61 -17.46
CA LEU A 251 43.66 8.41 -18.60
C LEU A 251 42.82 8.13 -19.84
N SER A 252 43.04 8.89 -20.91
CA SER A 252 42.34 8.70 -22.19
C SER A 252 43.33 8.55 -23.35
N ALA A 253 43.02 7.64 -24.28
CA ALA A 253 43.82 7.33 -25.45
C ALA A 253 42.89 7.02 -26.65
N GLY A 254 42.55 8.03 -27.44
CA GLY A 254 41.51 7.89 -28.47
C GLY A 254 40.16 7.56 -27.84
N ASP A 255 39.59 6.40 -28.16
CA ASP A 255 38.32 5.91 -27.62
C ASP A 255 38.49 5.07 -26.33
N GLU A 256 39.74 4.79 -25.93
CA GLU A 256 40.01 4.07 -24.67
C GLU A 256 40.07 5.05 -23.48
N LEU A 257 39.51 4.63 -22.35
CA LEU A 257 39.35 5.38 -21.11
C LEU A 257 39.64 4.48 -19.90
N LEU A 258 40.53 4.95 -19.02
CA LEU A 258 40.75 4.37 -17.71
C LEU A 258 40.50 5.42 -16.63
N VAL A 259 39.68 5.08 -15.64
CA VAL A 259 39.38 5.93 -14.48
C VAL A 259 39.80 5.20 -13.21
N LYS A 260 40.48 5.92 -12.30
CA LYS A 260 40.94 5.41 -11.01
C LYS A 260 40.67 6.47 -9.95
N HIS A 261 40.09 6.09 -8.82
CA HIS A 261 39.99 7.00 -7.68
C HIS A 261 41.16 6.80 -6.71
N PHE A 262 41.51 7.86 -5.97
CA PHE A 262 42.51 7.80 -4.91
C PHE A 262 42.26 8.87 -3.84
N ILE A 263 42.88 8.70 -2.67
CA ILE A 263 42.71 9.59 -1.51
C ILE A 263 44.04 10.27 -1.19
N ILE A 264 43.96 11.59 -0.93
CA ILE A 264 45.05 12.39 -0.34
C ILE A 264 44.66 12.66 1.13
N GLU A 265 45.56 12.34 2.06
CA GLU A 265 45.45 12.62 3.51
C GLU A 265 46.23 13.87 3.93
#